data_AF-A0A4Q6Y0E3-F1
#
_entry.id   AF-A0A4Q6Y0E3-F1
#
_cell.length_a   1.000
_cell.length_b   1.000
_cell.length_c   1.000
_cell.angle_alpha   90.00
_cell.angle_beta   90.00
_cell.angle_gamma   90.00
#
_symmetry.space_group_name_H-M   'P 1'
#
loop_
_entity.id
_entity.type
_entity.pdbx_description
1 polymer ?
#
loop_
_entity_poly.entity_id
_entity_poly.type
_entity_poly.pdbx_seq_one_letter_code
_entity_poly.pdbx_strand_id
1 'polypeptide(L)'
;MIKGEVNIQPVYLQHLNYISVDEDNVIEAVTDYLRAKVNRNQWIENEIIEEEVAVDLENRLTKFWLTRQKAINLTEKNLDKPDRGKLLYCECKIRNEVIRDIVPHVGTIAGTYHALVVAKSLGWHPR
;
A
#
# COMPACT_ATOMS: atom_id res chain seq x y z
N MET A 1 31.83 19.91 8.46
CA MET A 1 30.42 20.36 8.55
C MET A 1 29.54 19.18 8.19
N ILE A 2 28.91 18.57 9.19
CA ILE A 2 27.96 17.47 9.00
C ILE A 2 26.66 18.12 8.52
N LYS A 3 26.36 18.01 7.22
CA LYS A 3 25.03 18.36 6.72
C LYS A 3 24.07 17.34 7.33
N GLY A 4 23.16 17.82 8.18
CA GLY A 4 22.18 17.00 8.86
C GLY A 4 21.46 16.08 7.87
N GLU A 5 21.56 14.79 8.12
CA GLU A 5 20.70 13.79 7.51
C GLU A 5 19.30 14.06 8.04
N VAL A 6 18.52 14.83 7.28
CA VAL A 6 17.07 14.84 7.46
C VAL A 6 16.61 13.44 7.09
N ASN A 7 16.29 12.62 8.09
CA ASN A 7 15.68 11.32 7.90
C ASN A 7 14.28 11.55 7.32
N ILE A 8 14.16 11.60 5.99
CA ILE A 8 12.87 11.76 5.32
C ILE A 8 12.14 10.43 5.48
N GLN A 9 11.24 10.37 6.46
CA GLN A 9 10.35 9.24 6.64
C GLN A 9 9.55 9.00 5.35
N PRO A 10 9.53 7.77 4.79
CA PRO A 10 8.70 7.43 3.64
C PRO A 10 7.24 7.88 3.79
N VAL A 11 6.65 8.42 2.71
CA VAL A 11 5.27 8.98 2.73
C VAL A 11 4.25 7.99 3.29
N TYR A 12 4.35 6.71 2.93
CA TYR A 12 3.43 5.70 3.44
C TYR A 12 3.54 5.55 4.97
N LEU A 13 4.74 5.64 5.57
CA LEU A 13 4.92 5.60 7.02
C LEU A 13 4.36 6.85 7.71
N GLN A 14 4.47 8.02 7.08
CA GLN A 14 3.81 9.24 7.57
C GLN A 14 2.29 9.05 7.63
N HIS A 15 1.70 8.41 6.62
CA HIS A 15 0.27 8.10 6.60
C HIS A 15 -0.12 7.03 7.63
N LEU A 16 0.70 6.00 7.86
CA LEU A 16 0.45 5.01 8.91
C LEU A 16 0.49 5.65 10.30
N ASN A 17 1.39 6.59 10.53
CA ASN A 17 1.43 7.37 11.76
C ASN A 17 0.17 8.25 11.91
N TYR A 18 -0.27 8.91 10.84
CA TYR A 18 -1.49 9.73 10.86
C TYR A 18 -2.74 8.92 11.23
N ILE A 19 -2.86 7.70 10.71
CA ILE A 19 -3.96 6.81 11.06
C ILE A 19 -3.66 6.00 12.34
N SER A 20 -2.61 6.33 13.11
CA SER A 20 -2.28 5.66 14.39
C SER A 20 -2.24 4.12 14.30
N VAL A 21 -1.56 3.58 13.28
CA VAL A 21 -1.23 2.15 13.23
C VAL A 21 -0.24 1.82 14.35
N ASP A 22 -0.42 0.68 15.03
CA ASP A 22 0.47 0.22 16.09
C ASP A 22 1.85 -0.22 15.56
N GLU A 23 2.83 -0.27 16.46
CA GLU A 23 4.24 -0.50 16.13
C GLU A 23 4.48 -1.84 15.40
N ASP A 24 3.81 -2.92 15.83
CA ASP A 24 3.95 -4.23 15.21
C ASP A 24 3.46 -4.21 13.74
N ASN A 25 2.31 -3.58 13.50
CA ASN A 25 1.78 -3.38 12.16
C ASN A 25 2.66 -2.44 11.31
N VAL A 26 3.36 -1.47 11.92
CA VAL A 26 4.33 -0.63 11.21
C VAL A 26 5.55 -1.45 10.78
N ILE A 27 6.09 -2.33 11.63
CA ILE A 27 7.20 -3.22 11.31
C ILE A 27 6.81 -4.17 10.16
N GLU A 28 5.60 -4.71 10.20
CA GLU A 28 5.05 -5.54 9.12
C GLU A 28 4.95 -4.74 7.81
N ALA A 29 4.41 -3.52 7.86
CA ALA A 29 4.30 -2.65 6.69
C ALA A 29 5.66 -2.33 6.03
N VAL A 30 6.72 -2.14 6.83
CA VAL A 30 8.08 -1.97 6.32
C VAL A 30 8.56 -3.25 5.63
N THR A 31 8.35 -4.40 6.27
CA THR A 31 8.72 -5.72 5.72
C THR A 31 8.02 -5.98 4.39
N ASP A 32 6.73 -5.70 4.32
CA ASP A 32 5.90 -5.86 3.14
C ASP A 32 6.31 -4.91 2.03
N TYR A 33 6.57 -3.64 2.34
CA TYR A 33 7.08 -2.68 1.36
C TYR A 33 8.40 -3.14 0.72
N LEU A 34 9.34 -3.62 1.54
CA LEU A 34 10.63 -4.13 1.05
C LEU A 34 10.45 -5.40 0.22
N ARG A 35 9.63 -6.35 0.68
CA ARG A 35 9.29 -7.58 -0.06
C ARG A 35 8.66 -7.25 -1.41
N ALA A 36 7.70 -6.33 -1.42
CA ALA A 36 7.02 -5.94 -2.64
C ALA A 36 7.96 -5.23 -3.62
N LYS A 37 8.88 -4.39 -3.12
CA LYS A 37 9.92 -3.77 -3.95
C LYS A 37 10.82 -4.82 -4.62
N VAL A 38 11.32 -5.79 -3.85
CA VAL A 38 12.15 -6.87 -4.39
C VAL A 38 11.40 -7.69 -5.43
N ASN A 39 10.17 -8.12 -5.12
CA ASN A 39 9.39 -8.95 -6.02
C ASN A 39 9.03 -8.22 -7.33
N ARG A 40 8.61 -6.94 -7.26
CA ARG A 40 8.32 -6.16 -8.47
C ARG A 40 9.56 -5.98 -9.35
N ASN A 41 10.73 -5.72 -8.75
CA ASN A 41 11.98 -5.65 -9.50
C ASN A 41 12.31 -6.99 -10.17
N GLN A 42 12.21 -8.10 -9.43
CA GLN A 42 12.45 -9.44 -9.97
C GLN A 42 11.48 -9.82 -11.09
N TRP A 43 10.22 -9.36 -11.02
CA TRP A 43 9.26 -9.64 -12.08
C TRP A 43 9.64 -8.96 -13.40
N ILE A 44 10.21 -7.77 -13.33
CA ILE A 44 10.69 -7.02 -14.50
C ILE A 44 12.01 -7.62 -15.00
N GLU A 45 13.00 -7.80 -14.11
CA GLU A 45 14.35 -8.25 -14.46
C GLU A 45 14.37 -9.66 -15.08
N ASN A 46 13.45 -10.52 -14.66
CA ASN A 46 13.37 -11.90 -15.14
C ASN A 46 12.22 -12.12 -16.15
N GLU A 47 11.61 -11.06 -16.66
CA GLU A 47 10.49 -11.12 -17.62
C GLU A 47 9.34 -12.03 -17.15
N ILE A 48 9.12 -12.13 -15.83
CA ILE A 48 8.09 -12.99 -15.22
C ILE A 48 6.70 -12.46 -15.58
N ILE A 49 6.55 -11.14 -15.66
CA ILE A 49 5.34 -10.49 -16.14
C ILE A 49 5.70 -9.40 -17.16
N GLU A 50 4.86 -9.24 -18.18
CA GLU A 50 4.95 -8.11 -19.09
C GLU A 50 4.48 -6.81 -18.41
N GLU A 51 4.92 -5.67 -18.94
CA GLU A 51 4.51 -4.34 -18.46
C GLU A 51 2.99 -4.19 -18.40
N GLU A 52 2.26 -4.70 -19.38
CA GLU A 52 0.79 -4.66 -19.42
C GLU A 52 0.15 -5.34 -18.19
N VAL A 53 0.75 -6.45 -17.73
CA VAL A 53 0.26 -7.18 -16.55
C VAL A 53 0.60 -6.45 -15.26
N ALA A 54 1.77 -5.79 -15.20
CA ALA A 54 2.11 -4.93 -14.06
C ALA A 54 1.14 -3.73 -13.98
N VAL A 55 0.84 -3.10 -15.11
CA VAL A 55 -0.12 -1.99 -15.21
C VAL A 55 -1.53 -2.43 -14.85
N ASP A 56 -1.98 -3.62 -15.30
CA ASP A 56 -3.27 -4.19 -14.91
C ASP A 56 -3.36 -4.40 -13.38
N LEU A 57 -2.33 -4.99 -12.77
CA LEU A 57 -2.28 -5.16 -11.32
C LEU A 57 -2.40 -3.83 -10.59
N GLU A 58 -1.61 -2.82 -10.97
CA GLU A 58 -1.69 -1.49 -10.35
C GLU A 58 -3.09 -0.87 -10.50
N ASN A 59 -3.71 -1.02 -11.66
CA ASN A 59 -5.06 -0.52 -11.92
C ASN A 59 -6.10 -1.23 -11.05
N ARG A 60 -6.01 -2.56 -10.90
CA ARG A 60 -6.89 -3.34 -10.02
C ARG A 60 -6.75 -2.91 -8.56
N LEU A 61 -5.52 -2.80 -8.06
CA LEU A 61 -5.25 -2.35 -6.69
C LEU A 61 -5.77 -0.94 -6.44
N THR A 62 -5.48 -0.01 -7.36
CA THR A 62 -5.95 1.39 -7.30
C THR A 62 -7.47 1.47 -7.31
N LYS A 63 -8.13 0.73 -8.20
CA LYS A 63 -9.60 0.67 -8.28
C LYS A 63 -10.21 0.12 -6.99
N PHE A 64 -9.63 -0.94 -6.43
CA PHE A 64 -10.08 -1.48 -5.15
C PHE A 64 -9.99 -0.43 -4.04
N TRP A 65 -8.83 0.20 -3.88
CA TRP A 65 -8.63 1.24 -2.86
C TRP A 65 -9.64 2.39 -3.02
N LEU A 66 -9.85 2.90 -4.24
CA LEU A 66 -10.81 3.98 -4.51
C LEU A 66 -12.24 3.57 -4.17
N THR A 67 -12.66 2.38 -4.57
CA THR A 67 -14.00 1.86 -4.27
C THR A 67 -14.19 1.69 -2.78
N ARG A 68 -13.20 1.12 -2.09
CA ARG A 68 -13.27 0.90 -0.65
C ARG A 68 -13.27 2.19 0.15
N GLN A 69 -12.43 3.15 -0.20
CA GLN A 69 -12.45 4.47 0.41
C GLN A 69 -13.84 5.13 0.29
N LYS A 70 -14.45 5.08 -0.91
CA LYS A 70 -15.79 5.61 -1.13
C LYS A 70 -16.83 4.87 -0.28
N ALA A 71 -16.79 3.54 -0.25
CA ALA A 71 -17.72 2.74 0.54
C ALA A 71 -17.63 3.04 2.03
N ILE A 72 -16.41 3.10 2.58
CA ILE A 72 -16.16 3.46 3.98
C ILE A 72 -16.69 4.88 4.27
N ASN A 73 -16.44 5.85 3.40
CA ASN A 73 -16.94 7.21 3.58
C ASN A 73 -18.48 7.31 3.56
N LEU A 74 -19.16 6.41 2.83
CA LEU A 74 -20.62 6.35 2.77
C LEU A 74 -21.24 5.65 3.97
N THR A 75 -20.56 4.64 4.52
CA THR A 75 -21.12 3.72 5.53
C THR A 75 -20.65 4.04 6.94
N GLU A 76 -19.38 4.37 7.11
CA GLU A 76 -18.73 4.59 8.41
C GLU A 76 -18.74 6.06 8.84
N LYS A 77 -19.90 6.73 8.71
CA LYS A 77 -20.04 8.17 8.97
C LYS A 77 -19.75 8.58 10.42
N ASN A 78 -19.82 7.64 11.35
CA ASN A 78 -19.60 7.88 12.78
C ASN A 78 -18.14 7.69 13.21
N LEU A 79 -17.32 7.02 12.39
CA LEU A 79 -15.89 6.93 12.63
C LEU A 79 -15.21 8.26 12.29
N ASP A 80 -14.16 8.59 13.02
CA ASP A 80 -13.30 9.72 12.67
C ASP A 80 -12.43 9.41 11.44
N LYS A 81 -11.71 10.42 10.94
CA LYS A 81 -10.88 10.25 9.73
C LYS A 81 -9.77 9.21 9.92
N PRO A 82 -8.99 9.21 11.04
CA PRO A 82 -8.00 8.17 11.32
C PRO A 82 -8.57 6.75 11.30
N ASP A 83 -9.70 6.48 11.96
CA ASP A 83 -10.26 5.14 12.06
C ASP A 83 -10.81 4.62 10.73
N ARG A 84 -11.41 5.49 9.91
CA ARG A 84 -11.75 5.15 8.51
C ARG A 84 -10.51 4.79 7.70
N GLY A 85 -9.40 5.50 7.95
CA GLY A 85 -8.11 5.25 7.34
C GLY A 85 -7.51 3.90 7.74
N LYS A 86 -7.56 3.57 9.04
CA LYS A 86 -7.18 2.23 9.54
C LYS A 86 -8.00 1.13 8.89
N LEU A 87 -9.32 1.32 8.78
CA LEU A 87 -10.21 0.33 8.15
C LEU A 87 -9.81 0.09 6.69
N LEU A 88 -9.57 1.16 5.93
CA LEU A 88 -9.11 1.07 4.54
C LEU A 88 -7.74 0.39 4.43
N TYR A 89 -6.81 0.72 5.32
CA TYR A 89 -5.51 0.06 5.43
C TYR A 89 -5.67 -1.45 5.67
N CYS A 90 -6.49 -1.86 6.64
CA CYS A 90 -6.74 -3.27 6.95
C CYS A 90 -7.35 -4.03 5.76
N GLU A 91 -8.34 -3.45 5.08
CA GLU A 91 -8.96 -4.06 3.89
C GLU A 91 -7.94 -4.26 2.75
N CYS A 92 -7.00 -3.32 2.57
CA CYS A 92 -5.95 -3.42 1.57
C CYS A 92 -4.84 -4.41 1.99
N LYS A 93 -4.50 -4.46 3.28
CA LYS A 93 -3.48 -5.34 3.85
C LYS A 93 -3.80 -6.82 3.64
N ILE A 94 -5.05 -7.22 3.85
CA ILE A 94 -5.47 -8.62 3.73
C ILE A 94 -5.79 -9.04 2.29
N ARG A 95 -5.67 -8.12 1.32
CA ARG A 95 -6.03 -8.39 -0.07
C ARG A 95 -5.03 -9.36 -0.69
N ASN A 96 -5.57 -10.40 -1.31
CA ASN A 96 -4.84 -11.27 -2.21
C ASN A 96 -5.24 -10.96 -3.65
N GLU A 97 -4.27 -11.07 -4.56
CA GLU A 97 -4.46 -10.96 -6.00
C GLU A 97 -3.74 -12.10 -6.68
N VAL A 98 -4.29 -12.55 -7.80
CA VAL A 98 -3.58 -13.42 -8.73
C VAL A 98 -3.05 -12.56 -9.87
N ILE A 99 -1.79 -12.79 -10.23
CA ILE A 99 -1.09 -12.12 -11.32
C ILE A 99 -0.74 -13.20 -12.34
N ARG A 100 -1.49 -13.26 -13.46
CA ARG A 100 -1.53 -14.42 -14.37
C ARG A 100 -1.86 -15.70 -13.61
N ASP A 101 -0.89 -16.60 -13.46
CA ASP A 101 -0.97 -17.87 -12.75
C ASP A 101 -0.16 -17.85 -11.43
N ILE A 102 0.37 -16.70 -11.04
CA ILE A 102 1.17 -16.50 -9.84
C ILE A 102 0.27 -15.96 -8.73
N VAL A 103 0.31 -16.64 -7.58
CA VAL A 103 -0.25 -16.14 -6.33
C VAL A 103 0.89 -15.58 -5.50
N PRO A 104 1.19 -14.26 -5.55
CA PRO A 104 2.21 -13.65 -4.72
C PRO A 104 1.84 -13.78 -3.24
N HIS A 105 2.86 -13.72 -2.39
CA HIS A 105 2.65 -13.62 -0.94
C HIS A 105 1.77 -12.39 -0.62
N VAL A 106 0.85 -12.51 0.35
CA VAL A 106 -0.06 -11.42 0.74
C VAL A 106 0.69 -10.11 1.03
N GLY A 107 1.82 -10.21 1.72
CA GLY A 107 2.72 -9.08 1.98
C GLY A 107 3.31 -8.39 0.73
N THR A 108 3.40 -9.08 -0.40
CA THR A 108 3.77 -8.45 -1.68
C THR A 108 2.65 -7.54 -2.18
N ILE A 109 1.39 -7.93 -2.00
CA ILE A 109 0.23 -7.11 -2.37
C ILE A 109 0.10 -5.92 -1.40
N ALA A 110 0.17 -6.18 -0.10
CA ALA A 110 0.14 -5.13 0.93
C ALA A 110 1.25 -4.08 0.71
N GLY A 111 2.50 -4.53 0.48
CA GLY A 111 3.61 -3.63 0.19
C GLY A 111 3.50 -2.89 -1.14
N THR A 112 2.72 -3.39 -2.11
CA THR A 112 2.45 -2.68 -3.36
C THR A 112 1.49 -1.52 -3.14
N TYR A 113 0.53 -1.61 -2.21
CA TYR A 113 -0.26 -0.45 -1.79
C TYR A 113 0.62 0.66 -1.20
N HIS A 114 1.61 0.32 -0.38
CA HIS A 114 2.56 1.31 0.15
C HIS A 114 3.35 2.03 -0.96
N ALA A 115 3.76 1.31 -2.01
CA ALA A 115 4.39 1.92 -3.17
C ALA A 115 3.43 2.84 -3.95
N LEU A 116 2.16 2.46 -4.10
CA LEU A 116 1.14 3.28 -4.76
C LEU A 116 0.77 4.55 -3.99
N VAL A 117 0.83 4.52 -2.65
CA VAL A 117 0.71 5.72 -1.80
C VAL A 117 1.81 6.73 -2.14
N VAL A 118 3.04 6.25 -2.35
CA VAL A 118 4.17 7.10 -2.74
C VAL A 118 4.00 7.62 -4.17
N ALA A 119 3.60 6.78 -5.12
CA ALA A 119 3.64 7.09 -6.55
C ALA A 119 2.39 7.81 -7.11
N LYS A 120 1.18 7.49 -6.64
CA LYS A 120 -0.09 7.88 -7.32
C LYS A 120 -1.04 8.72 -6.45
N SER A 121 -0.54 9.38 -5.40
CA SER A 121 -1.38 10.15 -4.46
C SER A 121 -2.48 9.35 -3.76
N LEU A 122 -2.37 8.01 -3.71
CA LEU A 122 -3.17 7.24 -2.77
C LEU A 122 -2.77 7.65 -1.35
N GLY A 123 -3.69 7.53 -0.41
CA GLY A 123 -3.41 7.83 0.98
C GLY A 123 -4.08 6.84 1.91
N TRP A 124 -3.74 6.87 3.18
CA TRP A 124 -4.60 6.23 4.19
C TRP A 124 -5.55 7.24 4.83
N HIS A 125 -5.40 8.52 4.51
CA HIS A 125 -6.30 9.58 4.92
C HIS A 125 -6.82 10.36 3.70
N PRO A 126 -8.03 10.93 3.77
CA PRO A 126 -8.44 11.98 2.83
C PRO A 126 -7.51 13.19 3.01
N ARG A 127 -7.01 13.77 1.90
CA ARG A 127 -6.33 15.07 1.92
C ARG A 127 -7.35 16.19 2.15
#